data_AF-A0A8J7J848-F1
#
_entry.id   AF-A0A8J7J848-F1
#
_cell.length_a   1.000
_cell.length_b   1.000
_cell.length_c   1.000
_cell.angle_alpha   90.00
_cell.angle_beta   90.00
_cell.angle_gamma   90.00
#
_symmetry.space_group_name_H-M   'P 1'
#
loop_
_entity.id
_entity.type
_entity.pdbx_description
1 polymer ?
#
loop_
_entity_poly.entity_id
_entity_poly.type
_entity_poly.pdbx_seq_one_letter_code
_entity_poly.pdbx_strand_id
1 'polypeptide(L)'
;MLSTAHLEQALLDHLRQLPSEKQQEVLDFAEFLRQKISPPPAPPTQPSLQQLASLPLSQRHQALAPFIADTAADFKTDPALTEFSVLDSEDWELPDDEP
;
A
#
# COMPACT_ATOMS: atom_id res chain seq x y z
N MET A 1 42.03 -9.27 4.41
CA MET A 1 40.56 -9.15 4.54
C MET A 1 40.27 -8.76 5.99
N LEU A 2 39.94 -7.50 6.26
CA LEU A 2 39.46 -7.14 7.61
C LEU A 2 38.07 -7.77 7.76
N SER A 3 38.00 -8.84 8.55
CA SER A 3 36.74 -9.43 9.00
C SER A 3 35.88 -8.37 9.69
N THR A 4 34.58 -8.36 9.43
CA THR A 4 33.58 -7.45 10.03
C THR A 4 33.69 -7.36 11.55
N ALA A 5 34.07 -8.47 12.20
CA ALA A 5 34.35 -8.54 13.63
C ALA A 5 35.43 -7.55 14.12
N HIS A 6 36.46 -7.24 13.31
CA HIS A 6 37.48 -6.26 13.71
C HIS A 6 36.96 -4.82 13.64
N LEU A 7 36.06 -4.55 12.70
CA LEU A 7 35.44 -3.23 12.55
C LEU A 7 34.43 -2.99 13.69
N GLU A 8 33.61 -3.98 14.02
CA GLU A 8 32.65 -3.92 15.11
C GLU A 8 33.34 -3.67 16.45
N GLN A 9 34.42 -4.40 16.75
CA GLN A 9 35.21 -4.18 17.96
C GLN A 9 35.82 -2.78 18.01
N ALA A 10 36.42 -2.31 16.92
CA ALA A 10 37.03 -0.98 16.85
C ALA A 10 35.99 0.15 17.06
N LEU A 11 34.78 -0.02 16.50
CA LEU A 11 33.68 0.92 16.71
C LEU A 11 33.18 0.92 18.16
N LEU A 12 33.05 -0.26 18.78
CA LEU A 12 32.66 -0.38 20.19
C LEU A 12 33.68 0.23 21.14
N ASP A 13 34.97 0.01 20.88
CA ASP A 13 36.04 0.59 21.71
C ASP A 13 36.07 2.11 21.59
N HIS A 14 35.87 2.67 20.39
CA HIS A 14 35.73 4.12 20.22
C HIS A 14 34.47 4.68 20.89
N LEU A 15 33.33 3.99 20.80
CA LEU A 15 32.10 4.40 21.49
C LEU A 15 32.30 4.48 23.00
N ARG A 16 32.99 3.49 23.60
CA ARG A 16 33.26 3.46 25.04
C ARG A 16 34.23 4.55 25.53
N GLN A 17 35.09 5.06 24.64
CA GLN A 17 36.02 6.15 24.97
C GLN A 17 35.35 7.53 25.00
N LEU A 18 34.15 7.66 24.41
CA LEU A 18 33.42 8.92 24.40
C LEU A 18 32.81 9.23 25.78
N PRO A 19 32.64 10.52 26.13
CA PRO A 19 31.83 10.93 27.28
C PRO A 19 30.38 10.46 27.16
N SER A 20 29.70 10.26 28.29
CA SER A 20 28.34 9.71 28.37
C SER A 20 27.32 10.45 27.49
N GLU A 21 27.44 11.78 27.42
CA GLU A 21 26.57 12.62 26.59
C GLU A 21 26.73 12.31 25.09
N LYS A 22 27.97 12.13 24.63
CA LYS A 22 28.28 11.79 23.24
C LYS A 22 27.95 10.34 22.90
N GLN A 23 28.02 9.43 23.88
CA GLN A 23 27.53 8.07 23.69
C GLN A 23 26.03 8.06 23.43
N GLN A 24 25.26 8.81 24.22
CA GLN A 24 23.81 8.91 24.03
C GLN A 24 23.45 9.52 22.67
N GLU A 25 24.14 10.59 22.25
CA GLU A 25 23.92 11.22 20.94
C GLU A 25 24.11 10.23 19.76
N VAL A 26 25.13 9.36 19.85
CA VAL A 26 25.38 8.33 18.83
C VAL A 26 24.30 7.24 18.84
N LEU A 27 23.83 6.84 20.03
CA LEU A 27 22.74 5.87 20.17
C LEU A 27 21.42 6.42 19.62
N ASP A 28 21.09 7.67 19.94
CA ASP A 28 19.91 8.36 19.43
C ASP A 28 19.96 8.49 17.91
N PHE A 29 21.13 8.81 17.36
CA PHE A 29 21.34 8.86 15.91
C PHE A 29 21.17 7.47 15.26
N ALA A 30 21.68 6.40 15.89
CA ALA A 30 21.50 5.04 15.40
C ALA A 30 20.03 4.60 15.43
N GLU A 31 19.28 4.96 16.48
CA GLU A 31 17.83 4.73 16.53
C GLU A 31 17.08 5.50 15.45
N PHE A 32 17.42 6.78 15.26
CA PHE A 32 16.86 7.59 14.19
C PHE A 32 17.10 6.98 12.81
N LEU A 33 18.31 6.47 12.56
CA LEU A 33 18.62 5.74 11.33
C LEU A 33 17.77 4.49 11.19
N ARG A 34 17.63 3.67 12.24
CA ARG A 34 16.76 2.48 12.21
C ARG A 34 15.32 2.84 11.85
N GLN A 35 14.79 3.93 12.38
CA GLN A 35 13.44 4.40 12.07
C GLN A 35 13.32 4.89 10.61
N LYS A 36 14.34 5.58 10.09
CA LYS A 36 14.36 6.04 8.69
C LYS A 36 14.56 4.94 7.66
N ILE A 37 15.33 3.91 8.00
CA ILE A 37 15.66 2.80 7.10
C ILE A 37 14.61 1.68 7.22
N SER A 38 13.85 1.65 8.32
CA SER A 38 12.69 0.76 8.40
C SER A 38 11.74 1.10 7.28
N PRO A 39 11.44 0.15 6.36
CA PRO A 39 10.37 0.38 5.41
C PRO A 39 9.09 0.68 6.21
N PRO A 40 8.22 1.57 5.71
CA PRO A 40 6.88 1.71 6.28
C PRO A 40 6.26 0.31 6.35
N PRO A 41 5.41 0.02 7.36
CA PRO A 41 4.69 -1.25 7.41
C PRO A 41 4.09 -1.45 6.02
N ALA A 42 4.47 -2.55 5.38
CA ALA A 42 4.05 -2.82 4.01
C ALA A 42 2.53 -2.62 3.96
N PRO A 43 2.00 -1.87 2.98
CA PRO A 43 0.55 -1.83 2.81
C PRO A 43 0.07 -3.28 2.78
N PRO A 44 -1.07 -3.61 3.41
CA PRO A 44 -1.56 -4.98 3.47
C PRO A 44 -1.47 -5.53 2.05
N THR A 45 -0.69 -6.60 1.86
CA THR A 45 -0.41 -7.17 0.54
C THR A 45 -1.75 -7.44 -0.12
N GLN A 46 -2.19 -6.49 -0.95
CA GLN A 46 -3.51 -6.62 -1.54
C GLN A 46 -3.42 -7.79 -2.50
N PRO A 47 -4.34 -8.77 -2.40
CA PRO A 47 -4.36 -9.86 -3.35
C PRO A 47 -4.47 -9.25 -4.75
N SER A 48 -3.71 -9.80 -5.69
CA SER A 48 -3.88 -9.42 -7.10
C SER A 48 -5.34 -9.62 -7.52
N LEU A 49 -5.78 -8.91 -8.57
CA LEU A 49 -7.16 -9.05 -9.06
C LEU A 49 -7.53 -10.50 -9.39
N GLN A 50 -6.57 -11.27 -9.91
CA GLN A 50 -6.76 -12.71 -10.18
C GLN A 50 -6.99 -13.50 -8.88
N GLN A 51 -6.18 -13.23 -7.84
CA GLN A 51 -6.37 -13.84 -6.53
C GLN A 51 -7.71 -13.45 -5.92
N LEU A 52 -8.09 -12.17 -5.97
CA LEU A 52 -9.35 -11.67 -5.43
C LEU A 52 -10.59 -12.23 -6.16
N ALA A 53 -10.48 -12.45 -7.47
CA ALA A 53 -11.53 -13.12 -8.26
C ALA A 53 -11.72 -14.58 -7.84
N SER A 54 -10.63 -15.27 -7.51
CA SER A 54 -10.65 -16.68 -7.07
C SER A 54 -11.21 -16.92 -5.66
N LEU A 55 -11.35 -15.86 -4.85
CA LEU A 55 -11.90 -15.97 -3.50
C LEU A 55 -13.43 -16.17 -3.50
N PRO A 56 -13.99 -16.81 -2.45
CA PRO A 56 -15.43 -16.81 -2.20
C PRO A 56 -16.00 -15.40 -2.12
N LEU A 57 -17.25 -15.23 -2.55
CA LEU A 57 -17.91 -13.93 -2.67
C LEU A 57 -17.89 -13.10 -1.36
N SER A 58 -18.06 -13.75 -0.21
CA SER A 58 -18.01 -13.10 1.10
C SER A 58 -16.63 -12.51 1.40
N GLN A 59 -15.55 -13.25 1.12
CA GLN A 59 -14.18 -12.79 1.34
C GLN A 59 -13.80 -11.67 0.36
N ARG A 60 -14.27 -11.76 -0.89
CA ARG A 60 -14.09 -10.70 -1.87
C ARG A 60 -14.71 -9.38 -1.40
N HIS A 61 -15.95 -9.42 -0.91
CA HIS A 61 -16.61 -8.23 -0.37
C HIS A 61 -15.87 -7.66 0.84
N GLN A 62 -15.36 -8.51 1.72
CA GLN A 62 -14.56 -8.05 2.86
C GLN A 62 -13.28 -7.34 2.42
N ALA A 63 -12.59 -7.87 1.41
CA ALA A 63 -11.37 -7.27 0.87
C ALA A 63 -11.64 -5.93 0.13
N LEU A 64 -12.79 -5.81 -0.53
CA LEU A 64 -13.18 -4.60 -1.28
C LEU A 64 -13.86 -3.53 -0.41
N ALA A 65 -14.39 -3.90 0.75
CA ALA A 65 -15.12 -3.02 1.67
C ALA A 65 -14.48 -1.64 1.90
N PRO A 66 -13.16 -1.51 2.17
CA PRO A 66 -12.56 -0.19 2.41
C PRO A 66 -12.58 0.74 1.20
N PHE A 67 -12.70 0.22 -0.03
CA PHE A 67 -12.68 1.02 -1.26
C PHE A 67 -14.08 1.45 -1.72
N ILE A 68 -15.14 0.83 -1.21
CA ILE A 68 -16.52 1.07 -1.67
C ILE A 68 -16.93 2.53 -1.54
N ALA A 69 -16.56 3.19 -0.44
CA ALA A 69 -16.94 4.58 -0.18
C ALA A 69 -16.27 5.53 -1.19
N ASP A 70 -14.98 5.34 -1.44
CA ASP A 70 -14.21 6.14 -2.40
C ASP A 70 -14.72 5.91 -3.82
N THR A 71 -14.93 4.64 -4.20
CA THR A 71 -15.52 4.31 -5.51
C THR A 71 -16.90 4.95 -5.69
N ALA A 72 -17.76 4.93 -4.67
CA ALA A 72 -19.08 5.56 -4.73
C ALA A 72 -19.01 7.10 -4.84
N ALA A 73 -17.95 7.73 -4.34
CA ALA A 73 -17.71 9.14 -4.54
C ALA A 73 -17.26 9.42 -5.98
N ASP A 74 -16.36 8.61 -6.52
CA ASP A 74 -15.87 8.73 -7.91
C ASP A 74 -17.01 8.69 -8.92
N PHE A 75 -17.99 7.78 -8.75
CA PHE A 75 -19.19 7.71 -9.58
C PHE A 75 -20.04 8.99 -9.60
N LYS A 76 -19.92 9.86 -8.59
CA LYS A 76 -20.66 11.14 -8.56
C LYS A 76 -19.90 12.27 -9.24
N THR A 77 -18.58 12.16 -9.31
CA THR A 77 -17.70 13.25 -9.75
C THR A 77 -17.14 13.01 -11.15
N ASP A 78 -17.02 11.75 -11.56
CA ASP A 78 -16.52 11.37 -12.87
C ASP A 78 -17.70 10.96 -13.79
N PRO A 79 -18.14 11.86 -14.69
CA PRO A 79 -19.23 11.56 -15.60
C PRO A 79 -18.92 10.37 -16.51
N ALA A 80 -17.64 10.08 -16.82
CA ALA A 80 -17.23 8.94 -17.65
C ALA A 80 -17.64 7.59 -17.02
N LEU A 81 -17.67 7.51 -15.69
CA LEU A 81 -18.12 6.32 -14.96
C LEU A 81 -19.64 6.12 -14.99
N THR A 82 -20.38 7.15 -15.41
CA THR A 82 -21.85 7.12 -15.52
C THR A 82 -22.35 7.10 -16.97
N GLU A 83 -21.47 7.12 -17.96
CA GLU A 83 -21.82 7.15 -19.40
C GLU A 83 -22.65 5.93 -19.84
N PHE A 84 -22.52 4.80 -19.15
CA PHE A 84 -23.33 3.60 -19.43
C PHE A 84 -24.79 3.72 -18.98
N SER A 85 -25.13 4.69 -18.13
CA SER A 85 -26.49 4.93 -17.67
C SER A 85 -27.29 5.83 -18.62
N VAL A 86 -26.63 6.40 -19.65
CA VAL A 86 -27.21 7.36 -20.61
C VAL A 86 -27.62 6.69 -21.93
N LEU A 87 -27.36 5.39 -22.10
CA LEU A 87 -28.01 4.62 -23.15
C LEU A 87 -29.48 4.43 -22.76
N ASP A 88 -30.33 5.36 -23.23
CA ASP A 88 -31.78 5.24 -23.13
C ASP A 88 -32.18 3.84 -23.62
N SER A 89 -33.07 3.18 -22.89
CA SER A 89 -33.59 1.84 -23.22
C SER A 89 -34.29 1.78 -24.58
N GLU A 90 -34.41 2.91 -25.26
CA GLU A 90 -35.03 3.13 -26.57
C GLU A 90 -34.17 2.61 -27.74
N ASP A 91 -32.86 2.42 -27.57
CA ASP A 91 -31.99 1.88 -28.65
C ASP A 91 -32.08 0.33 -28.79
N TRP A 92 -32.92 -0.31 -27.97
CA TRP A 92 -33.27 -1.74 -28.09
C TRP A 92 -34.53 -2.00 -28.92
N GLU A 93 -35.13 -0.96 -29.53
CA GLU A 93 -36.18 -1.12 -30.54
C GLU A 93 -35.56 -1.72 -31.81
N LEU A 94 -35.53 -3.05 -31.86
CA LEU A 94 -35.37 -3.81 -33.09
C LEU A 94 -36.43 -3.28 -34.09
N PRO A 95 -36.05 -2.92 -35.32
CA PRO A 95 -37.04 -2.49 -36.31
C PRO A 95 -38.10 -3.58 -36.42
N ASP A 96 -39.37 -3.18 -36.26
CA ASP A 96 -40.53 -4.05 -36.38
C ASP A 96 -40.31 -5.08 -37.49
N ASP A 97 -40.38 -6.38 -37.13
CA ASP A 97 -40.51 -7.48 -38.08
C ASP A 97 -41.78 -7.17 -38.91
N GLU A 98 -41.61 -6.53 -40.06
CA GLU A 98 -42.69 -6.29 -41.01
C GLU A 98 -43.15 -7.67 -41.55
N PRO A 99 -44.47 -7.98 -41.52
CA PRO A 99 -45.00 -9.31 -41.86
C PRO A 99 -44.88 -9.70 -43.34
#